data_AF-A0A938UBR4-F1
#
_entry.id   AF-A0A938UBR4-F1
#
_cell.length_a   1.000
_cell.length_b   1.000
_cell.length_c   1.000
_cell.angle_alpha   90.00
_cell.angle_beta   90.00
_cell.angle_gamma   90.00
#
_symmetry.space_group_name_H-M   'P 1'
#
loop_
_entity.id
_entity.type
_entity.pdbx_description
1 polymer ?
#
loop_
_entity_poly.entity_id
_entity_poly.type
_entity_poly.pdbx_seq_one_letter_code
_entity_poly.pdbx_strand_id
1 'polypeptide(L)'
;MTDATVDDGAAEVPASTTAPTTAPTTAPTTAETAEQVSTPKQPGRPAWWEVIVAVAAAAWVLGVARFRFLPAFDRWRAETDAKQVTYQFYSYFDPGTLPAGELLEQYADIYNAPPFYKALMALLSTFVDAKDAAVGLSLVVFLATVAVIGVAAGRRGGVLVGVAAVVLYAHAEGAFLSTVGGHPRTFGPLFFALFLLAVVEQRRGLLLAVLVVCGGTYPSPLLACGPAAAAVVLVDAVQRRTWRPLVPFALASVLALGFAKAQDLRSPKEWGRIITYDEARQHPAWQPGSRFPYTPLPSFWKHPKEAVNRLTDTVGQPLVAQPRPGGRPLLDWVWGGLVVAGVVMALVRR
;
A
#
# COMPACT_ATOMS: atom_id res chain seq x y z
N MET A 1 -32.79 46.93 47.76
CA MET A 1 -33.16 45.51 47.98
C MET A 1 -31.85 44.74 48.06
N THR A 2 -31.22 44.82 49.24
CA THR A 2 -31.05 43.73 50.24
C THR A 2 -29.93 42.78 49.81
N ASP A 3 -28.67 43.08 50.18
CA ASP A 3 -27.97 42.74 51.44
C ASP A 3 -27.93 41.24 51.76
N ALA A 4 -26.70 40.70 51.84
CA ALA A 4 -26.23 39.63 52.74
C ALA A 4 -24.72 39.41 52.49
N THR A 5 -23.82 40.02 53.28
CA THR A 5 -23.24 39.56 54.56
C THR A 5 -22.33 38.33 54.49
N VAL A 6 -21.05 38.64 54.72
CA VAL A 6 -19.95 37.90 55.36
C VAL A 6 -20.44 37.08 56.58
N ASP A 7 -19.89 35.88 56.83
CA ASP A 7 -18.96 35.63 57.97
C ASP A 7 -18.44 34.18 58.09
N ASP A 8 -17.30 34.12 58.76
CA ASP A 8 -16.37 33.04 59.08
C ASP A 8 -16.94 31.87 59.89
N GLY A 9 -16.27 30.73 59.76
CA GLY A 9 -16.53 29.54 60.59
C GLY A 9 -15.33 28.61 60.63
N ALA A 10 -14.38 28.92 61.51
CA ALA A 10 -13.29 28.04 61.92
C ALA A 10 -13.83 26.76 62.60
N ALA A 11 -13.21 25.61 62.29
CA ALA A 11 -13.18 24.47 63.20
C ALA A 11 -11.87 23.69 63.00
N GLU A 12 -11.08 23.71 64.05
CA GLU A 12 -9.80 23.08 64.24
C GLU A 12 -9.99 21.69 64.88
N VAL A 13 -8.88 20.98 65.08
CA VAL A 13 -8.61 19.82 65.95
C VAL A 13 -8.91 18.37 65.45
N PRO A 14 -8.15 17.36 65.96
CA PRO A 14 -7.43 16.39 65.12
C PRO A 14 -7.76 14.93 65.52
N ALA A 15 -7.22 13.94 64.80
CA ALA A 15 -6.94 12.64 65.42
C ALA A 15 -6.02 11.79 64.52
N SER A 16 -4.82 11.59 65.03
CA SER A 16 -3.96 10.46 64.74
C SER A 16 -4.66 9.15 65.15
N THR A 17 -4.75 8.19 64.23
CA THR A 17 -4.83 6.77 64.61
C THR A 17 -3.91 5.94 63.72
N THR A 18 -2.78 5.62 64.33
CA THR A 18 -1.87 4.51 64.03
C THR A 18 -2.58 3.16 63.84
N ALA A 19 -2.22 2.48 62.74
CA ALA A 19 -2.04 1.02 62.51
C ALA A 19 -3.15 0.01 62.92
N PRO A 20 -3.35 -1.06 62.12
CA PRO A 20 -2.46 -2.21 62.28
C PRO A 20 -1.93 -2.77 60.97
N THR A 21 -0.62 -2.98 60.99
CA THR A 21 0.14 -3.96 60.22
C THR A 21 -0.55 -5.33 60.27
N THR A 22 -1.19 -5.74 59.17
CA THR A 22 -1.53 -7.14 58.93
C THR A 22 -0.39 -7.81 58.18
N ALA A 23 0.04 -8.93 58.76
CA ALA A 23 1.14 -9.77 58.33
C ALA A 23 1.00 -10.23 56.87
N PRO A 24 2.13 -10.48 56.18
CA PRO A 24 2.11 -11.05 54.85
C PRO A 24 1.65 -12.51 54.93
N THR A 25 0.47 -12.80 54.39
CA THR A 25 0.07 -14.18 54.09
C THR A 25 1.00 -14.70 53.00
N THR A 26 1.99 -15.47 53.42
CA THR A 26 2.84 -16.31 52.58
C THR A 26 1.94 -17.30 51.84
N ALA A 27 1.52 -16.91 50.64
CA ALA A 27 0.94 -17.84 49.69
C ALA A 27 2.00 -18.89 49.36
N PRO A 28 1.67 -20.19 49.50
CA PRO A 28 2.58 -21.28 49.17
C PRO A 28 3.03 -21.13 47.73
N THR A 29 4.32 -20.89 47.56
CA THR A 29 5.00 -20.98 46.28
C THR A 29 5.05 -22.46 45.93
N THR A 30 3.99 -22.98 45.31
CA THR A 30 4.09 -24.17 44.47
C THR A 30 5.02 -23.78 43.34
N ALA A 31 6.31 -23.99 43.58
CA ALA A 31 7.31 -24.18 42.55
C ALA A 31 6.89 -25.42 41.76
N GLU A 32 5.89 -25.24 40.90
CA GLU A 32 5.74 -26.02 39.69
C GLU A 32 7.06 -25.83 38.97
N THR A 33 7.92 -26.80 39.18
CA THR A 33 9.11 -27.03 38.38
C THR A 33 8.54 -27.36 37.01
N ALA A 34 8.21 -26.32 36.26
CA ALA A 34 7.90 -26.40 34.85
C ALA A 34 9.17 -26.95 34.23
N GLU A 35 9.21 -28.28 34.17
CA GLU A 35 10.20 -29.09 33.49
C GLU A 35 10.35 -28.43 32.12
N GLN A 36 11.42 -27.65 31.98
CA GLN A 36 11.83 -27.12 30.69
C GLN A 36 12.14 -28.36 29.86
N VAL A 37 11.12 -28.84 29.15
CA VAL A 37 11.25 -29.81 28.07
C VAL A 37 12.16 -29.12 27.07
N SER A 38 13.45 -29.32 27.28
CA SER A 38 14.51 -28.87 26.41
C SER A 38 14.25 -29.55 25.08
N THR A 39 13.66 -28.79 24.17
CA THR A 39 13.35 -29.28 22.84
C THR A 39 14.68 -29.73 22.25
N PRO A 40 14.82 -31.01 21.84
CA PRO A 40 16.09 -31.55 21.40
C PRO A 40 16.64 -30.65 20.30
N LYS A 41 17.84 -30.12 20.54
CA LYS A 41 18.55 -29.21 19.64
C LYS A 41 18.76 -29.96 18.33
N GLN A 42 17.85 -29.76 17.37
CA GLN A 42 17.92 -30.46 16.09
C GLN A 42 19.30 -30.19 15.49
N PRO A 43 19.98 -31.22 14.94
CA PRO A 43 21.28 -31.03 14.31
C PRO A 43 21.13 -29.95 13.24
N GLY A 44 21.82 -28.82 13.47
CA GLY A 44 21.70 -27.65 12.63
C GLY A 44 22.05 -28.02 11.20
N ARG A 45 21.06 -27.98 10.30
CA ARG A 45 21.32 -28.15 8.88
C ARG A 45 22.36 -27.09 8.48
N PRO A 46 23.37 -27.44 7.69
CA PRO A 46 24.49 -26.54 7.43
C PRO A 46 24.03 -25.30 6.66
N ALA A 47 24.41 -24.10 7.10
CA ALA A 47 23.88 -22.82 6.61
C ALA A 47 23.94 -22.58 5.07
N TRP A 48 24.66 -23.40 4.31
CA TRP A 48 24.81 -23.25 2.86
C TRP A 48 23.55 -23.59 2.04
N TRP A 49 22.69 -24.51 2.50
CA TRP A 49 21.49 -24.88 1.72
C TRP A 49 20.44 -23.75 1.72
N GLU A 50 20.32 -22.98 2.82
CA GLU A 50 19.45 -21.81 2.88
C GLU A 50 19.87 -20.73 1.88
N VAL A 51 21.18 -20.56 1.70
CA VAL A 51 21.74 -19.64 0.68
C VAL A 51 21.36 -20.10 -0.72
N ILE A 52 21.47 -21.40 -1.03
CA ILE A 52 21.07 -21.92 -2.34
C ILE A 52 19.58 -21.68 -2.60
N VAL A 53 18.73 -21.96 -1.62
CA VAL A 53 17.29 -21.73 -1.74
C VAL A 53 16.99 -20.24 -1.93
N ALA A 54 17.64 -19.35 -1.19
CA ALA A 54 17.47 -17.91 -1.32
C ALA A 54 17.93 -17.40 -2.70
N VAL A 55 19.06 -17.89 -3.23
CA VAL A 55 19.57 -17.53 -4.56
C VAL A 55 18.64 -18.04 -5.66
N ALA A 56 18.18 -19.29 -5.57
CA ALA A 56 17.23 -19.85 -6.53
C ALA A 56 15.90 -19.08 -6.54
N ALA A 57 15.40 -18.71 -5.36
CA ALA A 57 14.20 -17.89 -5.23
C ALA A 57 14.41 -16.47 -5.78
N ALA A 58 15.55 -15.84 -5.51
CA ALA A 58 15.89 -14.54 -6.08
C ALA A 58 15.93 -14.62 -7.61
N ALA A 59 16.62 -15.61 -8.18
CA ALA A 59 16.66 -15.83 -9.63
C ALA A 59 15.25 -16.02 -10.22
N TRP A 60 14.39 -16.79 -9.54
CA TRP A 60 13.00 -16.97 -9.95
C TRP A 60 12.21 -15.66 -9.93
N VAL A 61 12.26 -14.92 -8.81
CA VAL A 61 11.56 -13.63 -8.66
C VAL A 61 12.00 -12.64 -9.73
N LEU A 62 13.32 -12.56 -10.00
CA LEU A 62 13.87 -11.70 -11.04
C LEU A 62 13.42 -12.15 -12.44
N GLY A 63 13.39 -13.46 -12.70
CA GLY A 63 12.91 -14.02 -13.96
C GLY A 63 11.44 -13.71 -14.22
N VAL A 64 10.57 -13.89 -13.22
CA VAL A 64 9.14 -13.58 -13.32
C VAL A 64 8.94 -12.07 -13.45
N ALA A 65 9.63 -11.26 -12.66
CA ALA A 65 9.54 -9.81 -12.74
C ALA A 65 9.98 -9.31 -14.13
N ARG A 66 11.08 -9.83 -14.70
CA ARG A 66 11.51 -9.50 -16.07
C ARG A 66 10.40 -9.80 -17.08
N PHE A 67 9.81 -10.99 -17.03
CA PHE A 67 8.75 -11.38 -17.95
C PHE A 67 7.51 -10.48 -17.81
N ARG A 68 7.08 -10.20 -16.58
CA ARG A 68 5.83 -9.47 -16.29
C ARG A 68 5.96 -7.95 -16.47
N PHE A 69 7.14 -7.38 -16.26
CA PHE A 69 7.38 -5.96 -16.49
C PHE A 69 7.74 -5.63 -17.94
N LEU A 70 8.08 -6.63 -18.77
CA LEU A 70 8.44 -6.41 -20.17
C LEU A 70 7.44 -5.53 -20.96
N PRO A 71 6.10 -5.70 -20.81
CA PRO A 71 5.13 -4.85 -21.52
C PRO A 71 5.23 -3.37 -21.13
N ALA A 72 5.65 -3.03 -19.91
CA ALA A 72 5.78 -1.64 -19.47
C ALA A 72 6.88 -0.87 -20.25
N PHE A 73 7.84 -1.61 -20.81
CA PHE A 73 8.92 -1.06 -21.63
C PHE A 73 8.59 -1.05 -23.12
N ASP A 74 7.57 -1.79 -23.55
CA ASP A 74 7.14 -1.75 -24.94
C ASP A 74 6.50 -0.38 -25.25
N ARG A 75 6.96 0.27 -26.31
CA ARG A 75 6.42 1.57 -26.77
C ARG A 75 5.09 1.41 -27.49
N TRP A 76 4.80 0.22 -27.99
CA TRP A 76 3.65 -0.09 -28.84
C TRP A 76 2.65 -1.04 -28.16
N ARG A 77 3.09 -1.73 -27.08
CA ARG A 77 2.33 -2.78 -26.40
C ARG A 77 2.11 -2.44 -24.93
N ALA A 78 1.43 -1.35 -24.70
CA ALA A 78 0.78 -1.10 -23.43
C ALA A 78 -0.68 -1.55 -23.57
N GLU A 79 -0.96 -2.82 -23.27
CA GLU A 79 -2.34 -3.26 -23.10
C GLU A 79 -2.82 -2.88 -21.69
N THR A 80 -4.10 -2.51 -21.59
CA THR A 80 -4.81 -2.23 -20.33
C THR A 80 -4.04 -1.30 -19.37
N ASP A 81 -3.74 -1.79 -18.18
CA ASP A 81 -3.19 -1.07 -17.04
C ASP A 81 -1.67 -0.86 -17.12
N ALA A 82 -1.01 -1.52 -18.08
CA ALA A 82 0.37 -1.22 -18.43
C ALA A 82 0.49 0.08 -19.24
N LYS A 83 -0.63 0.64 -19.73
CA LYS A 83 -0.68 2.03 -20.25
C LYS A 83 -0.47 2.97 -19.09
N GLN A 84 0.72 3.52 -19.02
CA GLN A 84 1.08 4.42 -17.94
C GLN A 84 0.28 5.70 -18.08
N VAL A 85 -0.46 6.07 -17.03
CA VAL A 85 -1.17 7.35 -16.99
C VAL A 85 -0.21 8.40 -16.46
N THR A 86 0.72 8.80 -17.34
CA THR A 86 1.81 9.74 -17.07
C THR A 86 1.69 11.05 -17.83
N TYR A 87 0.64 11.18 -18.66
CA TYR A 87 0.42 12.33 -19.53
C TYR A 87 0.53 13.66 -18.78
N GLN A 88 -0.14 13.77 -17.64
CA GLN A 88 -0.13 14.95 -16.76
C GLN A 88 1.25 15.32 -16.20
N PHE A 89 2.26 14.45 -16.32
CA PHE A 89 3.60 14.69 -15.80
C PHE A 89 4.60 15.12 -16.89
N TYR A 90 4.26 15.02 -18.18
CA TYR A 90 5.16 15.46 -19.26
C TYR A 90 5.40 16.97 -19.22
N SER A 91 4.46 17.76 -18.70
CA SER A 91 4.65 19.20 -18.51
C SER A 91 5.77 19.56 -17.54
N TYR A 92 6.21 18.62 -16.67
CA TYR A 92 7.39 18.80 -15.81
C TYR A 92 8.71 18.46 -16.51
N PHE A 93 8.67 17.65 -17.57
CA PHE A 93 9.85 17.24 -18.33
C PHE A 93 10.12 18.17 -19.51
N ASP A 94 9.08 18.48 -20.29
CA ASP A 94 9.13 19.37 -21.46
C ASP A 94 7.98 20.39 -21.39
N PRO A 95 8.22 21.58 -20.82
CA PRO A 95 7.21 22.61 -20.68
C PRO A 95 6.69 23.05 -22.06
N GLY A 96 5.39 22.85 -22.32
CA GLY A 96 4.74 23.22 -23.58
C GLY A 96 4.41 22.06 -24.50
N THR A 97 4.81 20.82 -24.19
CA THR A 97 4.32 19.64 -24.92
C THR A 97 2.80 19.54 -24.85
N LEU A 98 2.24 19.92 -23.69
CA LEU A 98 0.80 19.95 -23.42
C LEU A 98 0.34 21.38 -23.19
N PRO A 99 -0.68 21.87 -23.92
CA PRO A 99 -1.25 23.18 -23.66
C PRO A 99 -1.88 23.21 -22.27
N ALA A 100 -1.41 24.14 -21.43
CA ALA A 100 -1.89 24.28 -20.07
C ALA A 100 -3.41 24.48 -20.06
N GLY A 101 -4.09 23.66 -19.26
CA GLY A 101 -5.53 23.78 -19.07
C GLY A 101 -6.37 22.99 -20.06
N GLU A 102 -5.77 22.12 -20.88
CA GLU A 102 -6.55 21.12 -21.60
C GLU A 102 -7.33 20.20 -20.65
N LEU A 103 -8.57 19.87 -21.01
CA LEU A 103 -9.46 19.05 -20.19
C LEU A 103 -8.82 17.70 -19.82
N LEU A 104 -8.09 17.08 -20.75
CA LEU A 104 -7.43 15.80 -20.52
C LEU A 104 -6.28 15.91 -19.50
N GLU A 105 -5.49 16.98 -19.58
CA GLU A 105 -4.41 17.26 -18.62
C GLU A 105 -5.00 17.49 -17.22
N GLN A 106 -6.01 18.36 -17.11
CA GLN A 106 -6.67 18.65 -15.84
C GLN A 106 -7.32 17.39 -15.24
N TYR A 107 -8.03 16.62 -16.07
CA TYR A 107 -8.64 15.36 -15.68
C TYR A 107 -7.61 14.36 -15.17
N ALA A 108 -6.52 14.16 -15.90
CA ALA A 108 -5.47 13.25 -15.51
C ALA A 108 -4.76 13.69 -14.21
N ASP A 109 -4.53 14.99 -14.03
CA ASP A 109 -3.94 15.54 -12.80
C ASP A 109 -4.82 15.32 -11.57
N ILE A 110 -6.13 15.55 -11.69
CA ILE A 110 -7.04 15.39 -10.55
C ILE A 110 -7.31 13.92 -10.27
N TYR A 111 -7.54 13.10 -11.29
CA TYR A 111 -7.90 11.70 -11.12
C TYR A 111 -6.70 10.82 -10.71
N ASN A 112 -5.52 11.05 -11.29
CA ASN A 112 -4.37 10.16 -11.13
C ASN A 112 -3.22 10.74 -10.31
N ALA A 113 -3.34 11.95 -9.77
CA ALA A 113 -2.28 12.59 -9.00
C ALA A 113 -2.71 12.95 -7.56
N PRO A 114 -2.88 11.96 -6.66
CA PRO A 114 -2.88 12.17 -5.21
C PRO A 114 -1.65 13.01 -4.79
N PRO A 115 -1.73 13.85 -3.76
CA PRO A 115 -0.76 14.92 -3.53
C PRO A 115 0.69 14.46 -3.39
N PHE A 116 0.96 13.38 -2.65
CA PHE A 116 2.31 12.84 -2.49
C PHE A 116 2.77 12.11 -3.75
N TYR A 117 1.88 11.38 -4.41
CA TYR A 117 2.20 10.73 -5.68
C TYR A 117 2.53 11.77 -6.76
N LYS A 118 1.74 12.85 -6.85
CA LYS A 118 1.96 13.99 -7.72
C LYS A 118 3.31 14.63 -7.45
N ALA A 119 3.61 14.94 -6.18
CA ALA A 119 4.87 15.57 -5.82
C ALA A 119 6.08 14.69 -6.19
N LEU A 120 5.98 13.39 -5.92
CA LEU A 120 7.02 12.43 -6.28
C LEU A 120 7.20 12.33 -7.80
N MET A 121 6.11 12.15 -8.56
CA MET A 121 6.19 12.04 -10.02
C MET A 121 6.61 13.33 -10.69
N ALA A 122 6.16 14.49 -10.21
CA ALA A 122 6.62 15.79 -10.69
C ALA A 122 8.14 15.91 -10.51
N LEU A 123 8.65 15.61 -9.31
CA LEU A 123 10.08 15.63 -9.02
C LEU A 123 10.87 14.63 -9.89
N LEU A 124 10.38 13.40 -10.08
CA LEU A 124 11.06 12.44 -10.94
C LEU A 124 11.04 12.89 -12.42
N SER A 125 9.92 13.47 -12.84
CA SER A 125 9.70 13.91 -14.22
C SER A 125 10.46 15.19 -14.57
N THR A 126 11.06 15.90 -13.61
CA THR A 126 12.00 16.99 -13.93
C THR A 126 13.36 16.48 -14.43
N PHE A 127 13.69 15.20 -14.19
CA PHE A 127 15.01 14.63 -14.50
C PHE A 127 14.96 13.49 -15.52
N VAL A 128 13.83 12.80 -15.59
CA VAL A 128 13.64 11.60 -16.41
C VAL A 128 12.31 11.73 -17.14
N ASP A 129 12.21 11.20 -18.36
CA ASP A 129 10.93 11.11 -19.06
C ASP A 129 9.85 10.51 -18.14
N ALA A 130 8.65 11.10 -18.13
CA ALA A 130 7.58 10.73 -17.21
C ALA A 130 7.20 9.24 -17.30
N LYS A 131 7.32 8.64 -18.49
CA LYS A 131 7.13 7.19 -18.69
C LYS A 131 8.21 6.41 -17.96
N ASP A 132 9.47 6.73 -18.21
CA ASP A 132 10.59 5.99 -17.63
C ASP A 132 10.63 6.15 -16.10
N ALA A 133 10.28 7.34 -15.59
CA ALA A 133 10.08 7.60 -14.16
C ALA A 133 9.01 6.69 -13.54
N ALA A 134 7.85 6.56 -14.19
CA ALA A 134 6.76 5.71 -13.74
C ALA A 134 7.13 4.22 -13.72
N VAL A 135 7.82 3.73 -14.76
CA VAL A 135 8.32 2.33 -14.79
C VAL A 135 9.34 2.09 -13.69
N GLY A 136 10.31 2.98 -13.55
CA GLY A 136 11.34 2.89 -12.53
C GLY A 136 10.73 2.86 -11.13
N LEU A 137 9.77 3.76 -10.87
CA LEU A 137 9.04 3.80 -9.62
C LEU A 137 8.26 2.50 -9.35
N SER A 138 7.58 1.95 -10.36
CA SER A 138 6.89 0.66 -10.22
C SER A 138 7.83 -0.49 -9.84
N LEU A 139 9.01 -0.55 -10.45
CA LEU A 139 10.02 -1.56 -10.11
C LEU A 139 10.53 -1.38 -8.68
N VAL A 140 10.82 -0.15 -8.27
CA VAL A 140 11.25 0.16 -6.90
C VAL A 140 10.19 -0.26 -5.88
N VAL A 141 8.92 0.08 -6.13
CA VAL A 141 7.80 -0.28 -5.24
C VAL A 141 7.59 -1.80 -5.18
N PHE A 142 7.71 -2.50 -6.31
CA PHE A 142 7.63 -3.95 -6.36
C PHE A 142 8.74 -4.61 -5.52
N LEU A 143 9.99 -4.18 -5.71
CA LEU A 143 11.14 -4.69 -4.96
C LEU A 143 11.02 -4.38 -3.46
N ALA A 144 10.57 -3.18 -3.11
CA ALA A 144 10.29 -2.80 -1.72
C ALA A 144 9.20 -3.70 -1.11
N THR A 145 8.14 -4.00 -1.86
CA THR A 145 7.07 -4.90 -1.41
C THR A 145 7.61 -6.30 -1.14
N VAL A 146 8.38 -6.85 -2.06
CA VAL A 146 9.07 -8.14 -1.92
C VAL A 146 9.95 -8.16 -0.66
N ALA A 147 10.76 -7.12 -0.46
CA ALA A 147 11.63 -7.03 0.71
C ALA A 147 10.83 -6.99 2.03
N VAL A 148 9.78 -6.19 2.09
CA VAL A 148 8.92 -6.07 3.29
C VAL A 148 8.21 -7.40 3.59
N ILE A 149 7.65 -8.06 2.58
CA ILE A 149 7.01 -9.38 2.73
C ILE A 149 8.03 -10.40 3.25
N GLY A 150 9.22 -10.47 2.64
CA GLY A 150 10.27 -11.39 3.04
C GLY A 150 10.72 -11.18 4.49
N VAL A 151 10.90 -9.94 4.91
CA VAL A 151 11.26 -9.59 6.30
C VAL A 151 10.12 -9.93 7.26
N ALA A 152 8.87 -9.54 6.93
CA ALA A 152 7.70 -9.78 7.79
C ALA A 152 7.47 -11.27 8.04
N ALA A 153 7.44 -12.06 6.97
CA ALA A 153 7.25 -13.51 7.02
C ALA A 153 8.47 -14.20 7.65
N GLY A 154 9.69 -13.75 7.32
CA GLY A 154 10.94 -14.27 7.87
C GLY A 154 11.06 -14.12 9.38
N ARG A 155 10.61 -12.99 9.93
CA ARG A 155 10.58 -12.75 11.39
C ARG A 155 9.60 -13.65 12.13
N ARG A 156 8.59 -14.20 11.45
CA ARG A 156 7.57 -15.07 12.06
C ARG A 156 7.85 -16.57 11.88
N GLY A 157 8.47 -16.96 10.77
CA GLY A 157 8.65 -18.37 10.41
C GLY A 157 10.06 -18.76 9.98
N GLY A 158 11.05 -17.89 10.15
CA GLY A 158 12.43 -18.12 9.70
C GLY A 158 12.63 -17.83 8.20
N VAL A 159 13.88 -17.93 7.76
CA VAL A 159 14.32 -17.50 6.41
C VAL A 159 13.51 -18.18 5.30
N LEU A 160 13.26 -19.48 5.40
CA LEU A 160 12.49 -20.21 4.38
C LEU A 160 11.05 -19.71 4.21
N VAL A 161 10.39 -19.35 5.31
CA VAL A 161 9.01 -18.83 5.23
C VAL A 161 9.03 -17.45 4.57
N GLY A 162 10.05 -16.63 4.86
CA GLY A 162 10.28 -15.37 4.15
C GLY A 162 10.48 -15.56 2.64
N VAL A 163 11.35 -16.49 2.26
CA VAL A 163 11.64 -16.83 0.86
C VAL A 163 10.39 -17.36 0.15
N ALA A 164 9.66 -18.29 0.78
CA ALA A 164 8.43 -18.85 0.21
C ALA A 164 7.35 -17.78 0.00
N ALA A 165 7.15 -16.88 0.96
CA ALA A 165 6.20 -15.77 0.84
C ALA A 165 6.54 -14.83 -0.33
N VAL A 166 7.83 -14.53 -0.51
CA VAL A 166 8.33 -13.73 -1.64
C VAL A 166 8.07 -14.42 -2.98
N VAL A 167 8.37 -15.71 -3.09
CA VAL A 167 8.14 -16.48 -4.33
C VAL A 167 6.65 -16.54 -4.66
N LEU A 168 5.79 -16.78 -3.68
CA LEU A 168 4.34 -16.81 -3.87
C LEU A 168 3.81 -15.45 -4.32
N TYR A 169 4.23 -14.36 -3.67
CA TYR A 169 3.84 -13.00 -4.07
C TYR A 169 4.31 -12.67 -5.50
N ALA A 170 5.57 -12.96 -5.81
CA ALA A 170 6.14 -12.73 -7.13
C ALA A 170 5.61 -13.68 -8.20
N HIS A 171 4.88 -14.74 -7.86
CA HIS A 171 4.21 -15.60 -8.83
C HIS A 171 2.76 -15.16 -9.09
N ALA A 172 2.14 -14.49 -8.11
CA ALA A 172 0.76 -14.06 -8.21
C ALA A 172 0.56 -12.99 -9.30
N GLU A 173 -0.20 -13.32 -10.34
CA GLU A 173 -0.51 -12.39 -11.44
C GLU A 173 -1.12 -11.07 -10.97
N GLY A 174 -2.03 -11.13 -9.99
CA GLY A 174 -2.66 -9.94 -9.41
C GLY A 174 -1.65 -8.97 -8.78
N ALA A 175 -0.51 -9.46 -8.28
CA ALA A 175 0.55 -8.59 -7.76
C ALA A 175 1.15 -7.71 -8.86
N PHE A 176 1.34 -8.28 -10.06
CA PHE A 176 1.85 -7.53 -11.22
C PHE A 176 0.81 -6.60 -11.81
N LEU A 177 -0.42 -7.07 -12.01
CA LEU A 177 -1.50 -6.22 -12.52
C LEU A 177 -1.73 -4.98 -11.64
N SER A 178 -1.51 -5.14 -10.33
CA SER A 178 -1.64 -4.02 -9.38
C SER A 178 -0.42 -3.08 -9.36
N THR A 179 0.78 -3.55 -9.74
CA THR A 179 2.05 -2.81 -9.60
C THR A 179 2.59 -2.24 -10.92
N VAL A 180 2.25 -2.85 -12.04
CA VAL A 180 2.70 -2.42 -13.38
C VAL A 180 1.99 -1.13 -13.80
N GLY A 181 2.70 -0.28 -14.56
CA GLY A 181 2.12 0.89 -15.21
C GLY A 181 2.29 2.22 -14.46
N GLY A 182 3.01 2.24 -13.34
CA GLY A 182 3.32 3.46 -12.58
C GLY A 182 2.07 4.30 -12.30
N HIS A 183 1.08 3.68 -11.67
CA HIS A 183 -0.12 4.38 -11.19
C HIS A 183 -0.03 4.53 -9.67
N PRO A 184 -0.80 5.44 -9.05
CA PRO A 184 -1.00 5.45 -7.60
C PRO A 184 -1.22 4.05 -7.00
N ARG A 185 -2.07 3.22 -7.63
CA ARG A 185 -2.38 1.87 -7.13
C ARG A 185 -1.18 0.94 -6.99
N THR A 186 -0.07 1.23 -7.67
CA THR A 186 1.19 0.48 -7.56
C THR A 186 1.68 0.41 -6.12
N PHE A 187 1.39 1.42 -5.31
CA PHE A 187 1.77 1.46 -3.91
C PHE A 187 0.90 0.59 -2.99
N GLY A 188 -0.27 0.13 -3.45
CA GLY A 188 -1.21 -0.64 -2.65
C GLY A 188 -0.57 -1.86 -1.97
N PRO A 189 0.05 -2.79 -2.72
CA PRO A 189 0.71 -3.96 -2.14
C PRO A 189 1.80 -3.62 -1.12
N LEU A 190 2.61 -2.59 -1.38
CA LEU A 190 3.64 -2.13 -0.44
C LEU A 190 3.02 -1.67 0.88
N PHE A 191 1.94 -0.88 0.81
CA PHE A 191 1.27 -0.39 2.01
C PHE A 191 0.59 -1.50 2.81
N PHE A 192 -0.03 -2.47 2.16
CA PHE A 192 -0.55 -3.65 2.87
C PHE A 192 0.58 -4.43 3.56
N ALA A 193 1.71 -4.63 2.89
CA ALA A 193 2.87 -5.31 3.48
C ALA A 193 3.45 -4.54 4.67
N LEU A 194 3.64 -3.22 4.54
CA LEU A 194 4.13 -2.36 5.63
C LEU A 194 3.15 -2.27 6.80
N PHE A 195 1.84 -2.23 6.50
CA PHE A 195 0.79 -2.25 7.51
C PHE A 195 0.84 -3.54 8.33
N LEU A 196 0.88 -4.69 7.65
CA LEU A 196 0.99 -5.99 8.32
C LEU A 196 2.27 -6.10 9.13
N LEU A 197 3.41 -5.65 8.60
CA LEU A 197 4.68 -5.58 9.34
C LEU A 197 4.54 -4.73 10.61
N ALA A 198 3.93 -3.54 10.49
CA ALA A 198 3.74 -2.63 11.62
C ALA A 198 2.86 -3.24 12.71
N VAL A 199 1.79 -3.95 12.34
CA VAL A 199 0.92 -4.68 13.28
C VAL A 199 1.68 -5.83 13.93
N VAL A 200 2.37 -6.65 13.13
CA VAL A 200 3.15 -7.81 13.59
C VAL A 200 4.22 -7.42 14.59
N GLU A 201 4.87 -6.28 14.39
CA GLU A 201 5.95 -5.77 15.23
C GLU A 201 5.49 -4.77 16.28
N GLN A 202 4.17 -4.53 16.38
CA GLN A 202 3.58 -3.55 17.27
C GLN A 202 4.21 -2.13 17.12
N ARG A 203 4.69 -1.81 15.92
CA ARG A 203 5.31 -0.51 15.59
C ARG A 203 4.22 0.52 15.26
N ARG A 204 3.62 1.08 16.30
CA ARG A 204 2.56 2.10 16.18
C ARG A 204 2.93 3.26 15.26
N GLY A 205 4.14 3.81 15.39
CA GLY A 205 4.59 4.94 14.56
C GLY A 205 4.58 4.60 13.08
N LEU A 206 5.04 3.40 12.70
CA LEU A 206 5.01 2.92 11.32
C LEU A 206 3.57 2.72 10.84
N LEU A 207 2.70 2.13 11.67
CA LEU A 207 1.29 1.94 11.34
C LEU A 207 0.60 3.27 11.01
N LEU A 208 0.81 4.31 11.84
CA LEU A 208 0.24 5.63 11.61
C LEU A 208 0.84 6.31 10.38
N ALA A 209 2.16 6.21 10.18
CA ALA A 209 2.83 6.77 9.01
C ALA A 209 2.32 6.14 7.71
N VAL A 210 2.11 4.82 7.69
CA VAL A 210 1.53 4.12 6.53
C VAL A 210 0.16 4.69 6.19
N LEU A 211 -0.72 4.91 7.16
CA LEU A 211 -2.05 5.49 6.88
C LEU A 211 -1.94 6.88 6.24
N VAL A 212 -1.10 7.76 6.78
CA VAL A 212 -0.93 9.12 6.24
C VAL A 212 -0.37 9.06 4.82
N VAL A 213 0.66 8.24 4.58
CA VAL A 213 1.28 8.09 3.27
C VAL A 213 0.31 7.47 2.27
N CYS A 214 -0.49 6.46 2.67
CA CYS A 214 -1.58 5.91 1.85
C CYS A 214 -2.52 7.03 1.39
N GLY A 215 -3.00 7.88 2.31
CA GLY A 215 -3.91 8.97 1.97
C GLY A 215 -3.36 9.91 0.89
N GLY A 216 -2.07 10.21 0.94
CA GLY A 216 -1.43 11.11 -0.02
C GLY A 216 -0.95 10.46 -1.31
N THR A 217 -0.79 9.13 -1.37
CA THR A 217 -0.23 8.44 -2.54
C THR A 217 -1.26 7.57 -3.24
N TYR A 218 -2.00 6.75 -2.51
CA TYR A 218 -3.04 5.87 -3.02
C TYR A 218 -4.02 5.56 -1.89
N PRO A 219 -5.19 6.21 -1.83
CA PRO A 219 -6.06 6.16 -0.67
C PRO A 219 -6.88 4.86 -0.54
N SER A 220 -7.03 4.05 -1.60
CA SER A 220 -7.85 2.84 -1.57
C SER A 220 -7.51 1.82 -0.45
N PRO A 221 -6.23 1.56 -0.12
CA PRO A 221 -5.87 0.69 1.01
C PRO A 221 -6.39 1.19 2.36
N LEU A 222 -6.71 2.49 2.52
CA LEU A 222 -7.32 3.01 3.74
C LEU A 222 -8.67 2.37 4.06
N LEU A 223 -9.42 1.92 3.04
CA LEU A 223 -10.70 1.24 3.23
C LEU A 223 -10.57 -0.04 4.06
N ALA A 224 -9.42 -0.72 3.97
CA ALA A 224 -9.13 -1.92 4.74
C ALA A 224 -8.20 -1.63 5.94
N CYS A 225 -7.11 -0.89 5.71
CA CYS A 225 -6.09 -0.62 6.73
C CYS A 225 -6.58 0.34 7.82
N GLY A 226 -7.46 1.29 7.48
CA GLY A 226 -8.00 2.28 8.43
C GLY A 226 -8.82 1.63 9.54
N PRO A 227 -9.88 0.85 9.22
CA PRO A 227 -10.65 0.13 10.23
C PRO A 227 -9.81 -0.87 11.03
N ALA A 228 -8.88 -1.58 10.38
CA ALA A 228 -7.98 -2.50 11.07
C ALA A 228 -7.06 -1.77 12.06
N ALA A 229 -6.49 -0.62 11.66
CA ALA A 229 -5.72 0.25 12.55
C ALA A 229 -6.53 0.74 13.74
N ALA A 230 -7.78 1.18 13.50
CA ALA A 230 -8.68 1.64 14.53
C ALA A 230 -8.93 0.55 15.58
N ALA A 231 -9.19 -0.68 15.14
CA ALA A 231 -9.36 -1.83 16.02
C ALA A 231 -8.09 -2.11 16.86
N VAL A 232 -6.91 -2.15 16.23
CA VAL A 232 -5.63 -2.37 16.93
C VAL A 232 -5.39 -1.29 17.99
N VAL A 233 -5.59 -0.03 17.62
CA VAL A 233 -5.40 1.12 18.53
C VAL A 233 -6.42 1.14 19.66
N LEU A 234 -7.67 0.77 19.38
CA LEU A 234 -8.74 0.71 20.40
C LEU A 234 -8.46 -0.40 21.41
N VAL A 235 -8.05 -1.58 20.96
CA VAL A 235 -7.67 -2.69 21.85
C VAL A 235 -6.51 -2.26 22.76
N ASP A 236 -5.48 -1.62 22.21
CA ASP A 236 -4.36 -1.07 22.98
C ASP A 236 -4.80 -0.02 24.02
N ALA A 237 -5.71 0.89 23.64
CA ALA A 237 -6.27 1.91 24.53
C ALA A 237 -7.05 1.30 25.70
N VAL A 238 -7.89 0.29 25.43
CA VAL A 238 -8.69 -0.41 26.43
C VAL A 238 -7.80 -1.19 27.39
N GLN A 239 -6.85 -1.97 26.86
CA GLN A 239 -5.92 -2.78 27.68
C GLN A 239 -5.07 -1.90 28.61
N ARG A 240 -4.60 -0.75 28.12
CA ARG A 240 -3.83 0.21 28.92
C ARG A 240 -4.68 1.18 29.75
N ARG A 241 -6.01 1.12 29.62
CA ARG A 241 -6.96 2.06 30.24
C ARG A 241 -6.57 3.52 30.01
N THR A 242 -6.14 3.87 28.80
CA THR A 242 -5.67 5.21 28.47
C THR A 242 -6.08 5.62 27.07
N TRP A 243 -6.49 6.88 26.92
CA TRP A 243 -6.88 7.48 25.65
C TRP A 243 -5.68 8.01 24.85
N ARG A 244 -4.47 8.07 25.44
CA ARG A 244 -3.26 8.59 24.80
C ARG A 244 -2.98 7.97 23.41
N PRO A 245 -3.13 6.64 23.22
CA PRO A 245 -3.15 5.98 21.93
C PRO A 245 -4.07 6.63 20.86
N LEU A 246 -5.24 7.09 21.25
CA LEU A 246 -6.28 7.56 20.33
C LEU A 246 -5.91 8.90 19.69
N VAL A 247 -5.15 9.76 20.37
CA VAL A 247 -4.76 11.08 19.87
C VAL A 247 -3.92 11.02 18.59
N PRO A 248 -2.75 10.35 18.55
CA PRO A 248 -1.94 10.29 17.34
C PRO A 248 -2.66 9.51 16.22
N PHE A 249 -3.55 8.57 16.58
CA PHE A 249 -4.40 7.87 15.60
C PHE A 249 -5.44 8.80 14.97
N ALA A 250 -6.14 9.61 15.79
CA ALA A 250 -7.09 10.60 15.30
C ALA A 250 -6.39 11.62 14.39
N LEU A 251 -5.22 12.13 14.80
CA LEU A 251 -4.42 13.04 13.98
C LEU A 251 -4.01 12.40 12.65
N ALA A 252 -3.45 11.19 12.68
CA ALA A 252 -3.07 10.47 11.47
C ALA A 252 -4.26 10.20 10.56
N SER A 253 -5.43 9.90 11.12
CA SER A 253 -6.66 9.66 10.36
C SER A 253 -7.17 10.94 9.69
N VAL A 254 -7.17 12.07 10.40
CA VAL A 254 -7.52 13.38 9.82
C VAL A 254 -6.58 13.74 8.69
N LEU A 255 -5.27 13.55 8.86
CA LEU A 255 -4.29 13.80 7.80
C LEU A 255 -4.50 12.86 6.59
N ALA A 256 -4.65 11.55 6.83
CA ALA A 256 -4.87 10.57 5.76
C ALA A 256 -6.15 10.88 4.95
N LEU A 257 -7.25 11.19 5.64
CA LEU A 257 -8.51 11.57 5.00
C LEU A 257 -8.41 12.93 4.30
N GLY A 258 -7.72 13.90 4.90
CA GLY A 258 -7.47 15.21 4.29
C GLY A 258 -6.70 15.08 2.98
N PHE A 259 -5.64 14.27 2.95
CA PHE A 259 -4.88 14.00 1.73
C PHE A 259 -5.71 13.20 0.70
N ALA A 260 -6.48 12.21 1.13
CA ALA A 260 -7.36 11.45 0.25
C ALA A 260 -8.44 12.36 -0.38
N LYS A 261 -8.97 13.32 0.40
CA LYS A 261 -10.00 14.27 -0.05
C LYS A 261 -9.43 15.44 -0.87
N ALA A 262 -8.12 15.66 -0.85
CA ALA A 262 -7.49 16.76 -1.56
C ALA A 262 -7.74 16.71 -3.08
N GLN A 263 -7.92 15.53 -3.67
CA GLN A 263 -8.30 15.40 -5.09
C GLN A 263 -9.71 15.96 -5.32
N ASP A 264 -10.69 15.51 -4.54
CA ASP A 264 -12.08 15.98 -4.64
C ASP A 264 -12.23 17.48 -4.40
N LEU A 265 -11.44 18.06 -3.49
CA LEU A 265 -11.46 19.50 -3.21
C LEU A 265 -10.89 20.34 -4.36
N ARG A 266 -10.02 19.75 -5.19
CA ARG A 266 -9.44 20.40 -6.37
C ARG A 266 -10.27 20.21 -7.64
N SER A 267 -11.19 19.24 -7.66
CA SER A 267 -12.05 18.97 -8.81
C SER A 267 -12.85 20.21 -9.21
N PRO A 268 -12.77 20.69 -10.46
CA PRO A 268 -13.57 21.79 -10.96
C PRO A 268 -15.05 21.52 -10.76
N LYS A 269 -15.77 22.54 -10.26
CA LYS A 269 -17.22 22.43 -10.00
C LYS A 269 -18.02 22.14 -11.29
N GLU A 270 -17.49 22.58 -12.43
CA GLU A 270 -18.09 22.35 -13.76
C GLU A 270 -17.98 20.90 -14.27
N TRP A 271 -17.14 20.04 -13.66
CA TRP A 271 -17.07 18.62 -14.03
C TRP A 271 -18.34 17.85 -13.70
N GLY A 272 -19.30 18.52 -13.06
CA GLY A 272 -20.62 18.01 -12.78
C GLY A 272 -20.64 17.15 -11.52
N ARG A 273 -21.85 16.83 -11.07
CA ARG A 273 -22.04 15.87 -10.00
C ARG A 273 -21.70 14.47 -10.49
N ILE A 274 -21.25 13.62 -9.58
CA ILE A 274 -21.23 12.18 -9.80
C ILE A 274 -22.66 11.77 -10.15
N ILE A 275 -22.86 11.28 -11.38
CA ILE A 275 -24.15 10.76 -11.81
C ILE A 275 -24.34 9.35 -11.24
N THR A 276 -25.54 9.11 -10.74
CA THR A 276 -25.94 7.80 -10.26
C THR A 276 -26.00 6.81 -11.42
N TYR A 277 -25.94 5.54 -11.08
CA TYR A 277 -26.05 4.46 -12.05
C TYR A 277 -27.38 4.51 -12.83
N ASP A 278 -28.49 4.91 -12.19
CA ASP A 278 -29.79 5.04 -12.86
C ASP A 278 -29.86 6.25 -13.79
N GLU A 279 -29.22 7.37 -13.43
CA GLU A 279 -29.05 8.52 -14.33
C GLU A 279 -28.16 8.15 -15.51
N ALA A 280 -27.11 7.34 -15.28
CA ALA A 280 -26.29 6.80 -16.34
C ALA A 280 -27.08 5.93 -17.32
N ARG A 281 -27.99 5.08 -16.84
CA ARG A 281 -28.85 4.30 -17.75
C ARG A 281 -29.71 5.15 -18.68
N GLN A 282 -29.95 6.41 -18.36
CA GLN A 282 -30.77 7.32 -19.16
C GLN A 282 -29.93 8.18 -20.12
N HIS A 283 -28.60 8.17 -20.02
CA HIS A 283 -27.75 9.01 -20.85
C HIS A 283 -27.72 8.52 -22.31
N PRO A 284 -27.82 9.41 -23.32
CA PRO A 284 -27.81 9.02 -24.74
C PRO A 284 -26.56 8.25 -25.17
N ALA A 285 -25.40 8.58 -24.58
CA ALA A 285 -24.12 7.92 -24.89
C ALA A 285 -24.04 6.44 -24.43
N TRP A 286 -25.05 5.98 -23.70
CA TRP A 286 -25.15 4.69 -23.02
C TRP A 286 -26.36 3.87 -23.45
N GLN A 287 -27.09 4.33 -24.47
CA GLN A 287 -28.22 3.61 -25.05
C GLN A 287 -27.76 2.55 -26.06
N PRO A 288 -28.61 1.56 -26.38
CA PRO A 288 -28.38 0.67 -27.51
C PRO A 288 -28.10 1.47 -28.80
N GLY A 289 -27.03 1.10 -29.53
CA GLY A 289 -26.59 1.79 -30.75
C GLY A 289 -25.72 3.04 -30.52
N SER A 290 -25.43 3.40 -29.28
CA SER A 290 -24.54 4.52 -28.93
C SER A 290 -23.04 4.15 -28.96
N ARG A 291 -22.17 5.07 -28.51
CA ARG A 291 -20.72 4.85 -28.43
C ARG A 291 -20.31 3.84 -27.36
N PHE A 292 -21.10 3.71 -26.29
CA PHE A 292 -20.85 2.75 -25.21
C PHE A 292 -22.14 2.01 -24.86
N PRO A 293 -22.68 1.19 -25.78
CA PRO A 293 -24.00 0.56 -25.64
C PRO A 293 -24.05 -0.52 -24.56
N TYR A 294 -22.88 -0.86 -23.99
CA TYR A 294 -22.72 -1.87 -22.96
C TYR A 294 -22.54 -1.29 -21.56
N THR A 295 -22.59 0.04 -21.42
CA THR A 295 -22.56 0.75 -20.13
C THR A 295 -23.88 1.48 -19.88
N PRO A 296 -24.28 1.69 -18.62
CA PRO A 296 -23.61 1.19 -17.43
C PRO A 296 -23.77 -0.34 -17.29
N LEU A 297 -22.70 -1.03 -16.89
CA LEU A 297 -22.67 -2.51 -16.82
C LEU A 297 -23.75 -3.02 -15.86
N PRO A 298 -24.63 -3.96 -16.26
CA PRO A 298 -25.64 -4.49 -15.36
C PRO A 298 -24.99 -4.95 -14.06
N SER A 299 -25.70 -4.77 -12.93
CA SER A 299 -25.17 -5.13 -11.61
C SER A 299 -24.51 -6.51 -11.66
N PHE A 300 -23.21 -6.59 -11.33
CA PHE A 300 -22.43 -7.83 -11.38
C PHE A 300 -23.15 -8.98 -10.64
N TRP A 301 -23.77 -8.64 -9.51
CA TRP A 301 -24.53 -9.57 -8.68
C TRP A 301 -25.81 -10.08 -9.33
N LYS A 302 -26.36 -9.36 -10.31
CA LYS A 302 -27.56 -9.75 -11.06
C LYS A 302 -27.23 -10.46 -12.37
N HIS A 303 -26.10 -10.13 -13.00
CA HIS A 303 -25.70 -10.66 -14.32
C HIS A 303 -24.21 -11.08 -14.37
N PRO A 304 -23.76 -12.01 -13.51
CA PRO A 304 -22.34 -12.32 -13.37
C PRO A 304 -21.73 -12.92 -14.63
N LYS A 305 -22.48 -13.74 -15.38
CA LYS A 305 -22.00 -14.34 -16.63
C LYS A 305 -21.81 -13.31 -17.75
N GLU A 306 -22.75 -12.38 -17.91
CA GLU A 306 -22.61 -11.30 -18.91
C GLU A 306 -21.49 -10.33 -18.56
N ALA A 307 -21.29 -10.06 -17.26
CA ALA A 307 -20.19 -9.23 -16.78
C ALA A 307 -18.82 -9.91 -17.04
N VAL A 308 -18.70 -11.21 -16.80
CA VAL A 308 -17.45 -11.97 -17.05
C VAL A 308 -17.17 -12.15 -18.54
N ASN A 309 -18.18 -12.50 -19.34
CA ASN A 309 -18.01 -12.69 -20.78
C ASN A 309 -17.54 -11.38 -21.43
N ARG A 310 -18.10 -10.21 -21.07
CA ARG A 310 -17.66 -8.93 -21.65
C ARG A 310 -16.29 -8.43 -21.18
N LEU A 311 -15.76 -8.95 -20.07
CA LEU A 311 -14.38 -8.68 -19.63
C LEU A 311 -13.35 -9.52 -20.39
N THR A 312 -13.79 -10.64 -20.98
CA THR A 312 -12.93 -11.64 -21.62
C THR A 312 -13.08 -11.68 -23.13
N ASP A 313 -14.24 -11.24 -23.65
CA ASP A 313 -14.51 -11.10 -25.07
C ASP A 313 -13.66 -9.97 -25.65
N THR A 314 -12.79 -10.31 -26.59
CA THR A 314 -11.97 -9.34 -27.33
C THR A 314 -12.87 -8.40 -28.14
N VAL A 315 -12.83 -7.11 -27.80
CA VAL A 315 -13.54 -6.07 -28.55
C VAL A 315 -12.72 -5.72 -29.79
N GLY A 316 -12.93 -6.46 -30.88
CA GLY A 316 -12.30 -6.23 -32.17
C GLY A 316 -10.94 -6.93 -32.35
N GLN A 317 -10.38 -6.83 -33.56
CA GLN A 317 -9.03 -7.32 -33.85
C GLN A 317 -7.99 -6.49 -33.10
N PRO A 318 -6.95 -7.10 -32.51
CA PRO A 318 -5.87 -6.36 -31.88
C PRO A 318 -5.27 -5.36 -32.88
N LEU A 319 -5.31 -4.07 -32.53
CA LEU A 319 -4.90 -2.96 -33.41
C LEU A 319 -3.40 -2.97 -33.77
N VAL A 320 -2.61 -3.83 -33.14
CA VAL A 320 -1.16 -3.94 -33.36
C VAL A 320 -0.79 -5.42 -33.52
N ALA A 321 -0.32 -5.79 -34.71
CA ALA A 321 0.33 -7.08 -34.92
C ALA A 321 1.59 -7.15 -34.04
N GLN A 322 1.80 -8.28 -33.35
CA GLN A 322 2.88 -8.42 -32.35
C GLN A 322 4.23 -7.89 -32.87
N PRO A 323 4.87 -6.92 -32.20
CA PRO A 323 6.14 -6.37 -32.66
C PRO A 323 7.30 -7.35 -32.50
N ARG A 324 8.21 -7.34 -33.48
CA ARG A 324 9.49 -8.06 -33.49
C ARG A 324 10.41 -7.63 -32.33
N PRO A 325 11.28 -8.53 -31.83
CA PRO A 325 12.10 -8.32 -30.64
C PRO A 325 13.22 -7.30 -30.90
N GLY A 326 13.03 -6.03 -30.48
CA GLY A 326 14.03 -4.96 -30.73
C GLY A 326 14.30 -3.95 -29.61
N GLY A 327 13.52 -3.92 -28.52
CA GLY A 327 13.73 -2.97 -27.42
C GLY A 327 14.25 -3.65 -26.15
N ARG A 328 15.57 -3.91 -26.05
CA ARG A 328 16.17 -4.68 -24.95
C ARG A 328 17.27 -4.01 -24.08
N PRO A 329 17.95 -2.91 -24.45
CA PRO A 329 19.19 -2.54 -23.76
C PRO A 329 18.97 -2.08 -22.30
N LEU A 330 18.06 -1.14 -22.03
CA LEU A 330 17.86 -0.59 -20.67
C LEU A 330 17.45 -1.66 -19.65
N LEU A 331 16.61 -2.60 -20.08
CA LEU A 331 16.11 -3.69 -19.26
C LEU A 331 17.25 -4.62 -18.81
N ASP A 332 18.12 -4.99 -19.75
CA ASP A 332 19.22 -5.91 -19.48
C ASP A 332 20.27 -5.28 -18.53
N TRP A 333 20.48 -3.96 -18.59
CA TRP A 333 21.35 -3.23 -17.66
C TRP A 333 20.78 -3.15 -16.23
N VAL A 334 19.49 -2.84 -16.08
CA VAL A 334 18.83 -2.75 -14.75
C VAL A 334 18.81 -4.11 -14.07
N TRP A 335 18.49 -5.18 -14.81
CA TRP A 335 18.47 -6.53 -14.24
C TRP A 335 19.88 -7.06 -13.96
N GLY A 336 20.85 -6.79 -14.83
CA GLY A 336 22.26 -7.13 -14.59
C GLY A 336 22.79 -6.49 -13.30
N GLY A 337 22.48 -5.20 -13.07
CA GLY A 337 22.87 -4.48 -11.87
C GLY A 337 22.26 -5.06 -10.58
N LEU A 338 20.97 -5.42 -10.60
CA LEU A 338 20.29 -6.00 -9.42
C LEU A 338 20.82 -7.39 -9.06
N VAL A 339 21.14 -8.24 -10.04
CA VAL A 339 21.76 -9.55 -9.80
C VAL A 339 23.13 -9.38 -9.15
N VAL A 340 23.98 -8.49 -9.69
CA VAL A 340 25.31 -8.23 -9.15
C VAL A 340 25.23 -7.69 -7.72
N ALA A 341 24.35 -6.72 -7.46
CA ALA A 341 24.16 -6.17 -6.12
C ALA A 341 23.70 -7.23 -5.10
N GLY A 342 22.79 -8.12 -5.51
CA GLY A 342 22.33 -9.24 -4.67
C GLY A 342 23.46 -10.21 -4.31
N VAL A 343 24.31 -10.56 -5.28
CA VAL A 343 25.48 -11.44 -5.05
C VAL A 343 26.50 -10.77 -4.12
N VAL A 344 26.81 -9.49 -4.34
CA VAL A 344 27.77 -8.75 -3.50
C VAL A 344 27.28 -8.64 -2.06
N MET A 345 26.01 -8.31 -1.83
CA MET A 345 25.45 -8.24 -0.47
C MET A 345 25.45 -9.58 0.26
N ALA A 346 25.27 -10.70 -0.46
CA ALA A 346 25.33 -12.03 0.13
C ALA A 346 26.76 -12.44 0.52
N LEU A 347 27.77 -11.94 -0.21
CA LEU A 347 29.19 -12.22 0.06
C LEU A 347 29.76 -11.35 1.20
N VAL A 348 29.35 -10.08 1.30
CA VAL A 348 29.86 -9.13 2.33
C VAL A 348 29.34 -9.42 3.74
N ARG A 349 28.29 -10.23 3.89
CA ARG A 349 27.76 -10.65 5.20
C ARG A 349 28.44 -11.89 5.79
N ARG A 350 29.45 -12.45 5.12
CA ARG A 350 30.29 -13.54 5.63
C ARG A 350 31.57 -13.00 6.24
#